data_AF-A0A1Q6UAV4-F1
#
_entry.id   AF-A0A1Q6UAV4-F1
#
_cell.length_a   1.000
_cell.length_b   1.000
_cell.length_c   1.000
_cell.angle_alpha   90.00
_cell.angle_beta   90.00
_cell.angle_gamma   90.00
#
_symmetry.space_group_name_H-M   'P 1'
#
loop_
_entity.id
_entity.type
_entity.pdbx_description
1 polymer ?
#
loop_
_entity_poly.entity_id
_entity_poly.type
_entity_poly.pdbx_seq_one_letter_code
_entity_poly.pdbx_strand_id
1 'polypeptide(L)'
;MTEGVRYPTLAFQTGGAGQADEGIPPQPFETFCYDSALMQAKIENFNVIPYTSVLPKELFGNIVPVDKVVNQFKHGAVLEVIMAGNGANRDQHKAIATGVGICWGKDAKGELIGGWAAEYVEYFDTYIDDDIAKTHCEMWLNRSLNHELEIRGVQKHSEFQLFHNYINITQQFGYCLTCLGFLNFEHADPAKV
;
A
#
# COMPACT_ATOMS: atom_id res chain seq x y z
N MET A 1 -34.12 -2.37 0.94
CA MET A 1 -33.51 -2.91 2.17
C MET A 1 -32.42 -1.94 2.58
N THR A 2 -32.25 -1.66 3.87
CA THR A 2 -31.15 -0.81 4.35
C THR A 2 -29.90 -1.68 4.46
N GLU A 3 -28.79 -1.20 3.93
CA GLU A 3 -27.49 -1.86 4.01
C GLU A 3 -26.62 -1.13 5.04
N GLY A 4 -25.74 -1.87 5.73
CA GLY A 4 -24.72 -1.27 6.59
C GLY A 4 -23.56 -0.69 5.78
N VAL A 5 -22.48 -0.33 6.47
CA VAL A 5 -21.28 0.19 5.80
C VAL A 5 -20.61 -0.90 4.97
N ARG A 6 -20.04 -0.52 3.82
CA ARG A 6 -19.30 -1.47 2.98
C ARG A 6 -17.93 -1.80 3.56
N TYR A 7 -17.44 -2.99 3.27
CA TYR A 7 -16.09 -3.46 3.62
C TYR A 7 -15.49 -4.29 2.49
N PRO A 8 -14.17 -4.24 2.27
CA PRO A 8 -13.53 -4.94 1.17
C PRO A 8 -13.47 -6.46 1.40
N THR A 9 -13.62 -7.24 0.34
CA THR A 9 -13.57 -8.72 0.35
C THR A 9 -12.54 -9.33 -0.60
N LEU A 10 -12.01 -8.52 -1.52
CA LEU A 10 -10.86 -8.87 -2.36
C LEU A 10 -9.94 -7.65 -2.46
N ALA A 11 -8.64 -7.89 -2.26
CA ALA A 11 -7.60 -6.90 -2.50
C ALA A 11 -6.54 -7.43 -3.46
N PHE A 12 -5.77 -6.52 -4.05
CA PHE A 12 -4.54 -6.86 -4.75
C PHE A 12 -3.38 -6.00 -4.28
N GLN A 13 -2.17 -6.58 -4.28
CA GLN A 13 -0.94 -5.84 -4.06
C GLN A 13 -0.35 -5.39 -5.40
N THR A 14 0.18 -4.18 -5.44
CA THR A 14 0.97 -3.66 -6.55
C THR A 14 1.99 -2.63 -6.07
N GLY A 15 2.94 -2.32 -6.93
CA GLY A 15 3.95 -1.30 -6.71
C GLY A 15 4.44 -0.74 -8.03
N GLY A 16 4.87 0.51 -8.01
CA GLY A 16 5.41 1.15 -9.19
C GLY A 16 6.31 2.32 -8.84
N ALA A 17 7.17 2.66 -9.78
CA ALA A 17 8.09 3.77 -9.68
C ALA A 17 8.19 4.48 -11.02
N GLY A 18 8.42 5.79 -10.95
CA GLY A 18 8.51 6.66 -12.10
C GLY A 18 9.58 7.71 -11.87
N GLN A 19 10.15 8.22 -12.96
CA GLN A 19 11.12 9.31 -12.90
C GLN A 19 10.96 10.20 -14.13
N ALA A 20 11.27 11.48 -13.97
CA ALA A 20 11.22 12.49 -15.01
C ALA A 20 12.32 13.54 -14.77
N ASP A 21 12.89 14.11 -15.84
CA ASP A 21 13.75 15.29 -15.74
C ASP A 21 12.94 16.59 -15.59
N GLU A 22 11.69 16.58 -16.07
CA GLU A 22 10.75 17.68 -15.98
C GLU A 22 9.77 17.49 -14.81
N GLY A 23 9.34 18.59 -14.20
CA GLY A 23 8.37 18.58 -13.11
C GLY A 23 7.83 19.98 -12.87
N ILE A 24 6.57 20.07 -12.45
CA ILE A 24 5.88 21.36 -12.26
C ILE A 24 5.78 21.68 -10.76
N PRO A 25 6.30 22.84 -10.30
CA PRO A 25 6.14 23.28 -8.90
C PRO A 25 4.66 23.43 -8.49
N PRO A 26 4.32 23.29 -7.19
CA PRO A 26 5.24 23.13 -6.05
C PRO A 26 5.68 21.69 -5.78
N GLN A 27 5.04 20.70 -6.40
CA GLN A 27 5.32 19.27 -6.20
C GLN A 27 5.76 18.64 -7.54
N PRO A 28 7.00 18.87 -7.97
CA PRO A 28 7.46 18.52 -9.32
C PRO A 28 7.41 17.02 -9.61
N PHE A 29 7.48 16.18 -8.58
CA PHE A 29 7.38 14.72 -8.67
C PHE A 29 5.94 14.19 -8.82
N GLU A 30 4.92 15.01 -8.54
CA GLU A 30 3.52 14.62 -8.78
C GLU A 30 3.16 14.72 -10.27
N THR A 31 3.89 15.54 -11.02
CA THR A 31 3.74 15.63 -12.47
C THR A 31 4.67 14.62 -13.13
N PHE A 32 4.14 13.82 -14.06
CA PHE A 32 4.85 12.78 -14.83
C PHE A 32 5.37 11.57 -14.03
N CYS A 33 6.13 11.77 -12.95
CA CYS A 33 6.72 10.67 -12.19
C CYS A 33 5.64 9.83 -11.52
N TYR A 34 4.65 10.48 -10.89
CA TYR A 34 3.53 9.78 -10.27
C TYR A 34 2.71 8.98 -11.28
N ASP A 35 2.37 9.56 -12.43
CA ASP A 35 1.64 8.86 -13.50
C ASP A 35 2.41 7.64 -14.03
N SER A 36 3.73 7.78 -14.21
CA SER A 36 4.61 6.67 -14.59
C SER A 36 4.65 5.56 -13.52
N ALA A 37 4.67 5.94 -12.24
CA ALA A 37 4.58 4.99 -11.14
C ALA A 37 3.23 4.27 -11.11
N LEU A 38 2.12 4.98 -11.35
CA LEU A 38 0.79 4.36 -11.47
C LEU A 38 0.71 3.40 -12.66
N MET A 39 1.33 3.74 -13.80
CA MET A 39 1.40 2.88 -14.98
C MET A 39 2.15 1.58 -14.68
N GLN A 40 3.30 1.65 -14.01
CA GLN A 40 4.03 0.45 -13.63
C GLN A 40 3.23 -0.40 -12.63
N ALA A 41 2.52 0.26 -11.72
CA ALA A 41 1.61 -0.37 -10.77
C ALA A 41 0.29 -0.86 -11.40
N LYS A 42 0.04 -0.59 -12.69
CA LYS A 42 -1.15 -0.96 -13.45
C LYS A 42 -2.46 -0.37 -12.90
N ILE A 43 -2.37 0.80 -12.28
CA ILE A 43 -3.50 1.51 -11.66
C ILE A 43 -3.66 2.95 -12.17
N GLU A 44 -2.98 3.32 -13.26
CA GLU A 44 -3.01 4.63 -13.89
C GLU A 44 -4.41 5.09 -14.30
N ASN A 45 -5.30 4.12 -14.54
CA ASN A 45 -6.65 4.38 -15.02
C ASN A 45 -7.72 4.39 -13.92
N PHE A 46 -7.33 4.45 -12.65
CA PHE A 46 -8.24 4.59 -11.51
C PHE A 46 -8.21 6.01 -10.90
N ASN A 47 -9.30 6.37 -10.22
CA ASN A 47 -9.32 7.44 -9.23
C ASN A 47 -8.90 6.85 -7.86
N VAL A 48 -7.66 7.06 -7.45
CA VAL A 48 -7.09 6.47 -6.23
C VAL A 48 -7.53 7.21 -4.97
N ILE A 49 -8.05 6.50 -3.97
CA ILE A 49 -8.52 7.06 -2.69
C ILE A 49 -7.86 6.32 -1.51
N PRO A 50 -7.03 6.99 -0.69
CA PRO A 50 -6.37 6.35 0.46
C PRO A 50 -7.31 6.05 1.63
N TYR A 51 -7.11 4.91 2.29
CA TYR A 51 -7.77 4.45 3.53
C TYR A 51 -6.81 4.49 4.71
N THR A 52 -7.35 4.47 5.93
CA THR A 52 -6.63 4.56 7.20
C THR A 52 -6.07 3.23 7.74
N SER A 53 -5.89 2.22 6.89
CA SER A 53 -5.17 0.98 7.22
C SER A 53 -5.85 -0.04 8.16
N VAL A 54 -7.17 -0.23 8.03
CA VAL A 54 -7.93 -1.29 8.73
C VAL A 54 -8.48 -2.31 7.75
N LEU A 55 -8.33 -3.61 8.06
CA LEU A 55 -8.70 -4.72 7.18
C LEU A 55 -9.77 -5.62 7.84
N PRO A 56 -10.89 -5.90 7.17
CA PRO A 56 -11.83 -6.92 7.61
C PRO A 56 -11.22 -8.32 7.48
N LYS A 57 -11.69 -9.28 8.30
CA LYS A 57 -11.18 -10.66 8.30
C LYS A 57 -11.43 -11.39 6.97
N GLU A 58 -12.43 -10.96 6.20
CA GLU A 58 -12.81 -11.49 4.90
C GLU A 58 -11.72 -11.27 3.83
N LEU A 59 -10.78 -10.36 4.07
CA LEU A 59 -9.58 -10.19 3.24
C LEU A 59 -8.46 -11.19 3.55
N PHE A 60 -8.51 -11.90 4.69
CA PHE A 60 -7.47 -12.87 5.03
C PHE A 60 -7.46 -14.01 4.02
N GLY A 61 -6.32 -14.19 3.32
CA GLY A 61 -6.19 -15.16 2.22
C GLY A 61 -6.74 -14.66 0.87
N ASN A 62 -7.32 -13.47 0.80
CA ASN A 62 -7.93 -12.87 -0.40
C ASN A 62 -7.15 -11.61 -0.87
N ILE A 63 -5.83 -11.67 -0.78
CA ILE A 63 -4.93 -10.64 -1.33
C ILE A 63 -4.09 -11.29 -2.43
N VAL A 64 -4.19 -10.76 -3.66
CA VAL A 64 -3.55 -11.35 -4.84
C VAL A 64 -2.57 -10.37 -5.51
N PRO A 65 -1.62 -10.83 -6.33
CA PRO A 65 -0.86 -9.93 -7.20
C PRO A 65 -1.77 -9.25 -8.24
N VAL A 66 -1.50 -7.99 -8.58
CA VAL A 66 -2.25 -7.20 -9.57
C VAL A 66 -2.47 -7.94 -10.90
N ASP A 67 -1.50 -8.74 -11.33
CA ASP A 67 -1.55 -9.49 -12.59
C ASP A 67 -2.72 -10.48 -12.68
N LYS A 68 -3.27 -10.92 -11.53
CA LYS A 68 -4.42 -11.83 -11.51
C LYS A 68 -5.75 -11.12 -11.77
N VAL A 69 -5.80 -9.79 -11.67
CA VAL A 69 -7.04 -9.01 -11.64
C VAL A 69 -7.05 -7.84 -12.61
N VAL A 70 -5.90 -7.47 -13.20
CA VAL A 70 -5.77 -6.32 -14.10
C VAL A 70 -6.75 -6.33 -15.29
N ASN A 71 -7.11 -7.52 -15.78
CA ASN A 71 -8.07 -7.69 -16.87
C ASN A 71 -9.52 -7.37 -16.48
N GLN A 72 -9.80 -7.14 -15.20
CA GLN A 72 -11.11 -6.79 -14.66
C GLN A 72 -11.24 -5.30 -14.36
N PHE A 73 -10.18 -4.52 -14.57
CA PHE A 73 -10.16 -3.10 -14.24
C PHE A 73 -11.04 -2.29 -15.19
N LYS A 74 -11.66 -1.24 -14.66
CA LYS A 74 -12.51 -0.32 -15.40
C LYS A 74 -11.92 1.09 -15.32
N HIS A 75 -11.65 1.68 -16.49
CA HIS A 75 -11.15 3.05 -16.59
C HIS A 75 -12.09 4.03 -15.86
N GLY A 76 -11.49 4.91 -15.06
CA GLY A 76 -12.16 5.92 -14.25
C GLY A 76 -12.85 5.38 -12.99
N ALA A 77 -12.76 4.08 -12.68
CA ALA A 77 -13.30 3.55 -11.44
C ALA A 77 -12.57 4.15 -10.22
N VAL A 78 -13.26 4.22 -9.09
CA VAL A 78 -12.61 4.57 -7.82
C VAL A 78 -11.89 3.33 -7.32
N LEU A 79 -10.63 3.50 -6.95
CA LEU A 79 -9.82 2.46 -6.31
C LEU A 79 -9.46 2.93 -4.91
N GLU A 80 -10.09 2.33 -3.91
CA GLU A 80 -9.70 2.56 -2.54
C GLU A 80 -8.46 1.74 -2.21
N VAL A 81 -7.47 2.40 -1.59
CA VAL A 81 -6.15 1.83 -1.38
C VAL A 81 -5.64 2.05 0.03
N ILE A 82 -4.73 1.17 0.47
CA ILE A 82 -3.73 1.50 1.49
C ILE A 82 -2.41 1.64 0.75
N MET A 83 -1.77 2.80 0.79
CA MET A 83 -0.65 3.14 -0.09
C MET A 83 0.46 3.87 0.64
N ALA A 84 1.66 3.30 0.56
CA ALA A 84 2.89 4.03 0.81
C ALA A 84 3.38 4.60 -0.51
N GLY A 85 3.52 5.91 -0.62
CA GLY A 85 4.01 6.54 -1.85
C GLY A 85 4.53 7.94 -1.59
N ASN A 86 5.65 8.28 -2.23
CA ASN A 86 6.16 9.64 -2.21
C ASN A 86 7.17 9.88 -3.34
N GLY A 87 7.42 11.15 -3.62
CA GLY A 87 8.41 11.59 -4.58
C GLY A 87 9.55 12.38 -3.95
N ALA A 88 10.67 12.46 -4.67
CA ALA A 88 11.85 13.19 -4.26
C ALA A 88 12.62 13.76 -5.44
N ASN A 89 13.42 14.79 -5.18
CA ASN A 89 14.41 15.34 -6.10
C ASN A 89 15.76 14.65 -5.89
N ARG A 90 16.45 14.30 -6.98
CA ARG A 90 17.79 13.69 -7.00
C ARG A 90 18.87 14.49 -6.25
N ASP A 91 18.71 15.81 -6.17
CA ASP A 91 19.61 16.71 -5.46
C ASP A 91 19.50 16.56 -3.94
N GLN A 92 18.37 16.05 -3.45
CA GLN A 92 18.12 15.80 -2.03
C GLN A 92 18.34 14.33 -1.66
N HIS A 93 17.86 13.42 -2.50
CA HIS A 93 17.89 11.98 -2.23
C HIS A 93 18.33 11.20 -3.47
N LYS A 94 18.99 10.07 -3.28
CA LYS A 94 19.44 9.17 -4.36
C LYS A 94 18.53 7.98 -4.57
N ALA A 95 17.80 7.55 -3.56
CA ALA A 95 16.80 6.50 -3.72
C ALA A 95 15.58 6.72 -2.82
N ILE A 96 14.48 6.06 -3.18
CA ILE A 96 13.26 5.96 -2.39
C ILE A 96 12.95 4.47 -2.26
N ALA A 97 12.63 4.01 -1.05
CA ALA A 97 12.02 2.70 -0.83
C ALA A 97 10.64 2.89 -0.22
N THR A 98 9.67 2.11 -0.69
CA THR A 98 8.30 2.09 -0.17
C THR A 98 7.87 0.70 0.20
N GLY A 99 6.95 0.59 1.16
CA GLY A 99 6.40 -0.71 1.52
C GLY A 99 5.08 -0.63 2.24
N VAL A 100 4.31 -1.72 2.14
CA VAL A 100 3.07 -1.93 2.88
C VAL A 100 3.18 -3.25 3.61
N GLY A 101 2.99 -3.21 4.91
CA GLY A 101 2.96 -4.37 5.79
C GLY A 101 1.56 -4.66 6.27
N ILE A 102 1.24 -5.93 6.51
CA ILE A 102 -0.06 -6.36 7.02
C ILE A 102 0.14 -7.28 8.22
N CYS A 103 -0.60 -7.03 9.30
CA CYS A 103 -0.75 -7.95 10.42
C CYS A 103 -2.22 -8.38 10.58
N TRP A 104 -2.41 -9.60 11.09
CA TRP A 104 -3.71 -10.17 11.39
C TRP A 104 -3.80 -10.45 12.89
N GLY A 105 -4.89 -10.00 13.51
CA GLY A 105 -5.15 -10.17 14.93
C GLY A 105 -6.10 -11.33 15.22
N LYS A 106 -5.91 -11.97 16.37
CA LYS A 106 -6.88 -12.91 16.94
C LYS A 106 -7.24 -12.55 18.37
N ASP A 107 -8.45 -12.95 18.77
CA ASP A 107 -8.93 -12.80 20.14
C ASP A 107 -8.35 -13.87 21.08
N ALA A 108 -8.75 -13.84 22.36
CA ALA A 108 -8.31 -14.79 23.38
C ALA A 108 -8.77 -16.25 23.13
N LYS A 109 -9.76 -16.47 22.25
CA LYS A 109 -10.23 -17.80 21.84
C LYS A 109 -9.46 -18.31 20.61
N GLY A 110 -8.64 -17.47 20.00
CA GLY A 110 -7.88 -17.76 18.80
C GLY A 110 -8.62 -17.42 17.52
N GLU A 111 -9.79 -16.77 17.60
CA GLU A 111 -10.59 -16.41 16.44
C GLU A 111 -10.01 -15.18 15.73
N LEU A 112 -9.90 -15.24 14.40
CA LEU A 112 -9.49 -14.11 13.57
C LEU A 112 -10.53 -12.98 13.65
N ILE A 113 -10.09 -11.79 14.06
CA ILE A 113 -10.97 -10.62 14.24
C ILE A 113 -10.85 -9.58 13.12
N GLY A 114 -9.74 -9.60 12.37
CA GLY A 114 -9.41 -8.60 11.36
C GLY A 114 -7.91 -8.33 11.32
N GLY A 115 -7.52 -7.35 10.53
CA GLY A 115 -6.13 -6.98 10.35
C GLY A 115 -5.91 -5.48 10.29
N TRP A 116 -4.65 -5.10 10.30
CA TRP A 116 -4.18 -3.73 10.13
C TRP A 116 -3.02 -3.72 9.17
N ALA A 117 -2.84 -2.58 8.53
CA ALA A 117 -1.70 -2.34 7.67
C ALA A 117 -0.85 -1.20 8.21
N ALA A 118 0.39 -1.14 7.75
CA ALA A 118 1.30 -0.04 7.99
C ALA A 118 2.04 0.31 6.70
N GLU A 119 2.19 1.59 6.46
CA GLU A 119 2.89 2.16 5.32
C GLU A 119 4.30 2.59 5.71
N TYR A 120 5.25 2.40 4.79
CA TYR A 120 6.65 2.74 4.97
C TYR A 120 7.17 3.50 3.75
N VAL A 121 7.83 4.62 4.00
CA VAL A 121 8.59 5.39 2.99
C VAL A 121 9.92 5.78 3.62
N GLU A 122 11.02 5.49 2.94
CA GLU A 122 12.36 5.93 3.34
C GLU A 122 13.11 6.51 2.15
N TYR A 123 13.89 7.55 2.42
CA TYR A 123 14.78 8.19 1.48
C TYR A 123 16.22 7.83 1.80
N PHE A 124 17.02 7.59 0.76
CA PHE A 124 18.43 7.24 0.90
C PHE A 124 19.30 8.25 0.18
N ASP A 125 20.42 8.62 0.80
CA ASP A 125 21.42 9.52 0.21
C ASP A 125 22.44 8.76 -0.68
N THR A 126 22.29 7.44 -0.78
CA THR A 126 23.05 6.56 -1.68
C THR A 126 22.11 5.77 -2.57
N TYR A 127 22.63 5.25 -3.68
CA TYR A 127 21.92 4.22 -4.42
C TYR A 127 21.87 2.93 -3.60
N ILE A 128 20.76 2.21 -3.75
CA ILE A 128 20.49 0.96 -3.05
C ILE A 128 20.14 -0.14 -4.05
N ASP A 129 20.17 -1.38 -3.59
CA ASP A 129 19.61 -2.54 -4.27
C ASP A 129 18.33 -3.01 -3.58
N ASP A 130 17.72 -4.05 -4.15
CA ASP A 130 16.50 -4.65 -3.62
C ASP A 130 16.69 -5.23 -2.21
N ASP A 131 17.86 -5.79 -1.91
CA ASP A 131 18.15 -6.39 -0.61
C ASP A 131 18.18 -5.34 0.51
N ILE A 132 18.78 -4.17 0.25
CA ILE A 132 18.74 -3.04 1.18
C ILE A 132 17.31 -2.52 1.35
N ALA A 133 16.60 -2.29 0.24
CA ALA A 133 15.21 -1.80 0.27
C ALA A 133 14.31 -2.73 1.08
N LYS A 134 14.39 -4.04 0.81
CA LYS A 134 13.66 -5.09 1.52
C LYS A 134 14.03 -5.12 3.00
N THR A 135 15.32 -5.13 3.33
CA THR A 135 15.79 -5.24 4.73
C THR A 135 15.27 -4.09 5.59
N HIS A 136 15.34 -2.85 5.08
CA HIS A 136 14.84 -1.69 5.82
C HIS A 136 13.32 -1.72 5.94
N CYS A 137 12.62 -2.06 4.84
CA CYS A 137 11.17 -2.23 4.82
C CYS A 137 10.71 -3.26 5.87
N GLU A 138 11.34 -4.43 5.90
CA GLU A 138 11.06 -5.47 6.87
C GLU A 138 11.33 -5.00 8.30
N MET A 139 12.47 -4.37 8.56
CA MET A 139 12.83 -3.89 9.90
C MET A 139 11.79 -2.90 10.46
N TRP A 140 11.41 -1.88 9.69
CA TRP A 140 10.51 -0.84 10.15
C TRP A 140 9.04 -1.29 10.20
N LEU A 141 8.59 -2.04 9.19
CA LEU A 141 7.22 -2.58 9.18
C LEU A 141 7.03 -3.61 10.29
N ASN A 142 8.01 -4.50 10.55
CA ASN A 142 7.89 -5.42 11.69
C ASN A 142 7.69 -4.66 13.01
N ARG A 143 8.42 -3.55 13.21
CA ARG A 143 8.25 -2.71 14.41
C ARG A 143 6.86 -2.08 14.47
N SER A 144 6.40 -1.48 13.37
CA SER A 144 5.09 -0.82 13.29
C SER A 144 3.95 -1.82 13.49
N LEU A 145 3.97 -2.95 12.78
CA LEU A 145 2.93 -3.98 12.86
C LEU A 145 2.83 -4.65 14.23
N ASN A 146 3.96 -4.87 14.92
CA ASN A 146 3.93 -5.34 16.30
C ASN A 146 3.28 -4.29 17.23
N HIS A 147 3.59 -3.01 17.03
CA HIS A 147 2.94 -1.92 17.77
C HIS A 147 1.43 -1.88 17.52
N GLU A 148 0.97 -2.02 16.27
CA GLU A 148 -0.46 -2.06 15.93
C GLU A 148 -1.22 -3.14 16.70
N LEU A 149 -0.64 -4.34 16.84
CA LEU A 149 -1.22 -5.44 17.61
C LEU A 149 -1.21 -5.15 19.12
N GLU A 150 -0.08 -4.63 19.63
CA GLU A 150 0.10 -4.33 21.05
C GLU A 150 -0.90 -3.28 21.54
N ILE A 151 -1.04 -2.15 20.85
CA ILE A 151 -1.92 -1.07 21.31
C ILE A 151 -3.40 -1.47 21.33
N ARG A 152 -3.77 -2.48 20.53
CA ARG A 152 -5.13 -3.03 20.45
C ARG A 152 -5.36 -4.17 21.44
N GLY A 153 -4.30 -4.67 22.08
CA GLY A 153 -4.39 -5.80 23.01
C GLY A 153 -4.79 -7.11 22.34
N VAL A 154 -4.42 -7.31 21.07
CA VAL A 154 -4.78 -8.50 20.29
C VAL A 154 -3.54 -9.36 20.00
N GLN A 155 -3.73 -10.67 19.85
CA GLN A 155 -2.61 -11.57 19.58
C GLN A 155 -2.32 -11.66 18.07
N LYS A 156 -1.06 -11.86 17.67
CA LYS A 156 -0.70 -12.17 16.29
C LYS A 156 -1.36 -13.49 15.84
N HIS A 157 -2.08 -13.45 14.73
CA HIS A 157 -2.74 -14.62 14.13
C HIS A 157 -1.83 -15.39 13.17
N SER A 158 -1.15 -14.69 12.26
CA SER A 158 -0.30 -15.28 11.20
C SER A 158 0.96 -14.46 11.00
N GLU A 159 1.90 -14.95 10.18
CA GLU A 159 3.04 -14.16 9.73
C GLU A 159 2.62 -12.86 9.04
N PHE A 160 3.47 -11.85 9.15
CA PHE A 160 3.25 -10.58 8.50
C PHE A 160 3.42 -10.74 6.99
N GLN A 161 2.59 -10.05 6.23
CA GLN A 161 2.72 -9.97 4.77
C GLN A 161 3.34 -8.62 4.47
N LEU A 162 4.50 -8.63 3.82
CA LEU A 162 5.30 -7.44 3.58
C LEU A 162 5.52 -7.32 2.07
N PHE A 163 5.20 -6.15 1.53
CA PHE A 163 5.41 -5.81 0.13
C PHE A 163 6.30 -4.58 0.08
N HIS A 164 7.32 -4.59 -0.78
CA HIS A 164 8.24 -3.47 -0.92
C HIS A 164 8.48 -3.14 -2.40
N ASN A 165 8.94 -1.92 -2.63
CA ASN A 165 9.38 -1.43 -3.93
C ASN A 165 10.48 -0.37 -3.72
N TYR A 166 11.28 -0.09 -4.74
CA TYR A 166 12.28 0.97 -4.67
C TYR A 166 12.62 1.57 -6.03
N ILE A 167 13.24 2.74 -6.00
CA ILE A 167 13.84 3.38 -7.18
C ILE A 167 15.13 4.10 -6.80
N ASN A 168 16.16 3.95 -7.63
CA ASN A 168 17.32 4.83 -7.66
C ASN A 168 17.00 6.01 -8.60
N ILE A 169 17.04 7.23 -8.08
CA ILE A 169 16.68 8.43 -8.83
C ILE A 169 17.86 8.80 -9.75
N THR A 170 17.71 8.52 -11.04
CA THR A 170 18.73 8.82 -12.06
C THR A 170 18.44 10.08 -12.84
N GLN A 171 17.15 10.41 -13.02
CA GLN A 171 16.68 11.69 -13.58
C GLN A 171 16.52 12.74 -12.47
N GLN A 172 16.00 13.93 -12.78
CA GLN A 172 15.85 15.01 -11.79
C GLN A 172 14.87 14.66 -10.66
N PHE A 173 13.75 14.02 -10.97
CA PHE A 173 12.70 13.66 -10.04
C PHE A 173 12.41 12.16 -10.08
N GLY A 174 12.00 11.60 -8.94
CA GLY A 174 11.53 10.22 -8.84
C GLY A 174 10.29 10.14 -7.95
N TYR A 175 9.45 9.13 -8.21
CA TYR A 175 8.31 8.75 -7.38
C TYR A 175 8.33 7.24 -7.21
N CYS A 176 8.05 6.75 -6.00
CA CYS A 176 7.91 5.33 -5.71
C CYS A 176 6.64 5.10 -4.90
N LEU A 177 5.92 4.02 -5.20
CA LEU A 177 4.76 3.59 -4.44
C LEU A 177 4.68 2.07 -4.30
N THR A 178 4.04 1.65 -3.22
CA THR A 178 3.58 0.29 -2.92
C THR A 178 2.17 0.40 -2.34
N CYS A 179 1.22 -0.38 -2.85
CA CYS A 179 -0.16 -0.30 -2.38
C CYS A 179 -0.91 -1.63 -2.36
N LEU A 180 -1.97 -1.65 -1.54
CA LEU A 180 -3.05 -2.62 -1.57
C LEU A 180 -4.28 -1.93 -2.13
N GLY A 181 -4.79 -2.39 -3.28
CA GLY A 181 -6.03 -1.89 -3.88
C GLY A 181 -7.21 -2.82 -3.62
N PHE A 182 -8.36 -2.26 -3.25
CA PHE A 182 -9.59 -3.01 -2.98
C PHE A 182 -10.49 -3.07 -4.22
N LEU A 183 -10.97 -4.28 -4.55
CA LEU A 183 -11.77 -4.50 -5.77
C LEU A 183 -13.21 -4.90 -5.49
N ASN A 184 -13.41 -5.83 -4.56
CA ASN A 184 -14.73 -6.33 -4.22
C ASN A 184 -15.13 -5.85 -2.83
N PHE A 185 -16.43 -5.60 -2.66
CA PHE A 185 -17.00 -5.11 -1.42
C PHE A 185 -18.31 -5.84 -1.12
N GLU A 186 -18.55 -6.06 0.17
CA GLU A 186 -19.85 -6.42 0.71
C GLU A 186 -20.32 -5.34 1.69
N HIS A 187 -21.55 -5.45 2.17
CA HIS A 187 -22.11 -4.54 3.18
C HIS A 187 -22.31 -5.27 4.49
N ALA A 188 -21.96 -4.62 5.60
CA ALA A 188 -22.27 -5.10 6.94
C ALA A 188 -23.79 -5.07 7.18
N ASP A 189 -24.23 -5.75 8.24
CA ASP A 189 -25.61 -5.62 8.69
C ASP A 189 -25.93 -4.14 9.03
N PRO A 190 -27.13 -3.64 8.67
CA PRO A 190 -27.52 -2.29 9.02
C PRO A 190 -27.61 -2.15 10.55
N ALA A 191 -27.08 -1.03 11.06
CA ALA A 191 -27.17 -0.72 12.47
C ALA A 191 -28.64 -0.61 12.90
N LYS A 192 -28.98 -1.27 14.01
CA LYS A 192 -30.30 -1.17 14.65
C LYS A 192 -30.13 -0.32 15.91
N VAL A 193 -30.85 0.79 15.98
CA VAL A 193 -30.90 1.69 17.14
C VAL A 193 -32.32 1.69 17.69
#